data_AF-A0A7S0CV70-F1
#
_entry.id   AF-A0A7S0CV70-F1
#
_cell.length_a   1.000
_cell.length_b   1.000
_cell.length_c   1.000
_cell.angle_alpha   90.00
_cell.angle_beta   90.00
_cell.angle_gamma   90.00
#
_symmetry.space_group_name_H-M   'P 1'
#
loop_
_entity.id
_entity.type
_entity.pdbx_description
1 polymer ?
#
loop_
_entity_poly.entity_id
_entity_poly.type
_entity_poly.pdbx_seq_one_letter_code
_entity_poly.pdbx_strand_id
1 'polypeptide(L)'
;ENKFTLLQGPPGTGKTRTAIELLNALHLCQFQKYYKTLSHKTWEKVRESAYDRVTGRSHTSSVGRRRTGAIYSKDMTLGDILDAMENAGSDDIVLSPKPHILVCAPSNAAVDELVRRLINQNFRDNENKVYTPDILRIGSKKTENEAWKMTSLDARVDEFMNKGALEAAGIARQADRDLFGMREKLTNLKRTARQFMEWWNAGMIKHSNFNLNRESWGKVNNIPPSDSNHRQIEELKVHLTQLMECMRSCELSRNRYDMLAQLNTDSKPNAQTGLGFVGSDRKKKKATDSTTRRQRNEIIVRRALETSHLDEAEIVFCTLSTAGSEMIVNRMRRAWDFVLIDEAAQSVEL
;
A
#
# COMPACT_ATOMS: atom_id res chain seq x y z
N GLU A 1 15.03 10.42 -18.41
CA GLU A 1 14.59 9.77 -19.66
C GLU A 1 13.93 8.45 -19.32
N ASN A 2 12.65 8.28 -19.67
CA ASN A 2 12.02 6.96 -19.62
C ASN A 2 12.55 6.16 -20.81
N LYS A 3 13.38 5.15 -20.53
CA LYS A 3 14.03 4.35 -21.57
C LYS A 3 13.11 3.21 -21.98
N PHE A 4 12.65 3.22 -23.23
CA PHE A 4 11.99 2.06 -23.84
C PHE A 4 13.02 0.97 -24.10
N THR A 5 12.69 -0.28 -23.75
CA THR A 5 13.52 -1.45 -24.03
C THR A 5 12.69 -2.47 -24.78
N LEU A 6 13.18 -2.93 -25.92
CA LEU A 6 12.54 -3.96 -26.74
C LEU A 6 13.26 -5.29 -26.56
N LEU A 7 12.51 -6.34 -26.19
CA LEU A 7 12.98 -7.71 -26.19
C LEU A 7 12.35 -8.45 -27.38
N GLN A 8 13.15 -8.70 -28.41
CA GLN A 8 12.69 -9.37 -29.64
C GLN A 8 13.25 -10.79 -29.72
N GLY A 9 12.39 -11.74 -30.09
CA GLY A 9 12.77 -13.13 -30.32
C GLY A 9 11.84 -13.80 -31.33
N PRO A 10 12.34 -14.70 -32.20
CA PRO A 10 11.50 -15.50 -33.10
C PRO A 10 10.37 -16.29 -32.40
N PRO A 11 9.41 -16.85 -33.15
CA PRO A 11 8.44 -17.79 -32.58
C PRO A 11 9.14 -18.96 -31.87
N GLY A 12 8.62 -19.37 -30.71
CA GLY A 12 9.18 -20.49 -29.94
C GLY A 12 10.39 -20.17 -29.06
N THR A 13 10.96 -18.96 -29.09
CA THR A 13 12.16 -18.62 -28.29
C THR A 13 11.89 -18.28 -26.82
N GLY A 14 10.72 -18.64 -26.30
CA GLY A 14 10.41 -18.47 -24.88
C GLY A 14 10.18 -17.02 -24.42
N LYS A 15 9.86 -16.08 -25.31
CA LYS A 15 9.59 -14.66 -24.98
C LYS A 15 8.71 -14.46 -23.74
N THR A 16 7.55 -15.12 -23.70
CA THR A 16 6.61 -15.06 -22.57
C THR A 16 7.24 -15.59 -21.27
N ARG A 17 8.06 -16.63 -21.35
CA ARG A 17 8.79 -17.15 -20.19
C ARG A 17 9.81 -16.12 -19.70
N THR A 18 10.57 -15.53 -20.61
CA THR A 18 11.51 -14.45 -20.29
C THR A 18 10.79 -13.24 -19.71
N ALA A 19 9.59 -12.90 -20.18
CA ALA A 19 8.78 -11.81 -19.62
C ALA A 19 8.37 -12.06 -18.17
N ILE A 20 7.98 -13.30 -17.81
CA ILE A 20 7.64 -13.67 -16.42
C ILE A 20 8.88 -13.66 -15.53
N GLU A 21 10.01 -14.19 -16.01
CA GLU A 21 11.28 -14.16 -15.27
C GLU A 21 11.77 -12.73 -15.05
N LEU A 22 11.65 -11.86 -16.07
CA LEU A 22 11.93 -10.44 -15.97
C LEU A 22 10.99 -9.75 -14.97
N LEU A 23 9.70 -10.08 -14.99
CA LEU A 23 8.72 -9.54 -14.06
C LEU A 23 9.05 -9.90 -12.60
N ASN A 24 9.48 -11.14 -12.33
CA ASN A 24 9.97 -11.53 -10.99
C ASN A 24 11.19 -10.69 -10.58
N ALA A 25 12.20 -10.58 -11.46
CA ALA A 25 13.40 -9.79 -11.18
C ALA A 25 13.08 -8.30 -10.95
N LEU A 26 12.20 -7.72 -11.76
CA LEU A 26 11.72 -6.35 -11.61
C LEU A 26 11.00 -6.16 -10.27
N HIS A 27 10.03 -7.03 -9.97
CA HIS A 27 9.30 -6.99 -8.72
C HIS A 27 10.26 -7.05 -7.52
N LEU A 28 11.15 -8.04 -7.48
CA LEU A 28 12.10 -8.21 -6.39
C LEU A 28 13.00 -6.97 -6.21
N CYS A 29 13.57 -6.45 -7.30
CA CYS A 29 14.44 -5.27 -7.26
C CYS A 29 13.70 -4.03 -6.75
N GLN A 30 12.47 -3.79 -7.23
CA GLN A 30 11.71 -2.61 -6.82
C GLN A 30 11.22 -2.71 -5.37
N PHE A 31 10.73 -3.87 -4.95
CA PHE A 31 10.27 -4.05 -3.57
C PHE A 31 11.43 -4.06 -2.58
N GLN A 32 12.62 -4.55 -2.94
CA GLN A 32 13.81 -4.38 -2.11
C GLN A 32 14.19 -2.91 -1.93
N LYS A 33 14.16 -2.11 -3.00
CA LYS A 33 14.41 -0.66 -2.91
C LYS A 33 13.35 0.04 -2.05
N TYR A 34 12.09 -0.32 -2.24
CA TYR A 34 10.97 0.18 -1.46
C TYR A 34 11.17 -0.07 0.04
N TYR A 35 11.38 -1.33 0.44
CA TYR A 35 11.55 -1.68 1.86
C TYR A 35 12.81 -1.07 2.48
N LYS A 36 13.92 -0.96 1.74
CA LYS A 36 15.13 -0.24 2.20
C LYS A 36 14.87 1.24 2.44
N THR A 37 14.12 1.88 1.54
CA THR A 37 13.78 3.31 1.66
C THR A 37 12.84 3.53 2.85
N LEU A 38 11.85 2.65 2.99
CA LEU A 38 10.89 2.69 4.09
C LEU A 38 11.59 2.50 5.45
N SER A 39 12.44 1.49 5.57
CA SER A 39 13.18 1.22 6.81
C SER A 39 14.11 2.39 7.17
N HIS A 40 14.80 2.97 6.19
CA HIS A 40 15.66 4.14 6.40
C HIS A 40 14.87 5.35 6.91
N LYS A 41 13.80 5.76 6.23
CA LYS A 41 12.97 6.91 6.65
C LYS A 41 12.42 6.74 8.06
N THR A 42 11.94 5.54 8.36
CA THR A 42 11.43 5.16 9.68
C THR A 42 12.49 5.29 10.77
N TRP A 43 13.68 4.75 10.49
CA TRP A 43 14.78 4.76 11.42
C TRP A 43 15.33 6.17 11.66
N GLU A 44 15.44 6.98 10.62
CA GLU A 44 15.89 8.37 10.72
C GLU A 44 15.00 9.20 11.65
N LYS A 45 13.67 9.07 11.54
CA LYS A 45 12.75 9.77 12.45
C LYS A 45 12.90 9.34 13.91
N VAL A 46 13.11 8.04 14.16
CA VAL A 46 13.38 7.54 15.51
C VAL A 46 14.70 8.10 16.05
N ARG A 47 15.72 8.19 15.19
CA ARG A 47 17.04 8.74 15.53
C ARG A 47 16.96 10.22 15.86
N GLU A 48 16.32 11.04 15.03
CA GLU A 48 16.14 12.48 15.25
C GLU A 48 15.43 12.73 16.59
N SER A 49 14.31 12.03 16.83
CA SER A 49 13.57 12.11 18.10
C SER A 49 14.41 11.72 19.33
N ALA A 50 15.32 10.75 19.21
CA ALA A 50 16.24 10.38 20.29
C ALA A 50 17.32 11.46 20.53
N TYR A 51 17.87 12.03 19.46
CA TYR A 51 18.93 13.03 19.52
C TYR A 51 18.48 14.33 20.20
N ASP A 52 17.28 14.82 19.86
CA ASP A 52 16.72 16.05 20.44
C ASP A 52 16.56 15.95 21.97
N ARG A 53 16.19 14.76 22.47
CA ARG A 53 16.02 14.53 23.92
C ARG A 53 17.34 14.55 24.69
N VAL A 54 18.40 13.97 24.12
CA VAL A 54 19.70 13.91 24.80
C VAL A 54 20.41 15.27 24.74
N THR A 55 20.24 16.02 23.66
CA THR A 55 20.90 17.32 23.48
C THR A 55 20.09 18.52 23.97
N GLY A 56 18.80 18.32 24.30
CA GLY A 56 17.90 19.40 24.72
C GLY A 56 17.63 20.44 23.64
N ARG A 57 17.98 20.16 22.37
CA ARG A 57 17.71 21.03 21.22
C ARG A 57 16.38 20.64 20.61
N SER A 58 15.37 21.50 20.74
CA SER A 58 14.18 21.44 19.90
C SER A 58 14.52 22.10 18.56
N HIS A 59 14.60 21.32 17.47
CA HIS A 59 14.69 21.85 16.12
C HIS A 59 13.30 22.34 15.63
N THR A 60 12.68 23.26 16.34
CA THR A 60 11.54 24.05 15.83
C THR A 60 12.05 25.37 15.23
N SER A 61 12.84 25.28 14.16
CA SER A 61 13.25 26.47 13.41
C SER A 61 12.15 26.90 12.44
N SER A 62 11.36 27.89 12.84
CA SER A 62 10.64 28.74 11.90
C SER A 62 11.59 29.79 11.30
N VAL A 63 11.70 29.75 9.97
CA VAL A 63 12.08 30.82 9.03
C VAL A 63 13.56 31.24 8.92
N GLY A 64 14.18 30.83 7.81
CA GLY A 64 15.47 31.31 7.30
C GLY A 64 15.82 30.87 5.87
N ARG A 65 14.81 30.86 4.98
CA ARG A 65 14.81 30.74 3.51
C ARG A 65 16.18 30.73 2.78
N ARG A 66 16.51 29.62 2.07
CA ARG A 66 16.95 29.61 0.65
C ARG A 66 16.63 28.27 -0.06
N ARG A 67 15.62 28.34 -0.94
CA ARG A 67 15.34 27.60 -2.20
C ARG A 67 15.65 26.09 -2.24
N THR A 68 14.63 25.26 -2.09
CA THR A 68 13.95 24.62 -3.25
C THR A 68 12.41 24.60 -3.14
N GLY A 69 11.74 25.22 -4.13
CA GLY A 69 10.35 24.99 -4.64
C GLY A 69 9.15 24.71 -3.71
N ALA A 70 8.23 25.68 -3.61
CA ALA A 70 6.90 25.62 -2.96
C ALA A 70 5.91 24.64 -3.64
N ILE A 71 4.86 24.14 -2.96
CA ILE A 71 3.49 24.70 -2.84
C ILE A 71 2.79 24.01 -1.65
N TYR A 72 2.10 24.72 -0.73
CA TYR A 72 0.84 24.27 -0.11
C TYR A 72 0.05 25.47 0.43
N SER A 73 -1.15 25.68 -0.11
CA SER A 73 -2.20 26.52 0.48
C SER A 73 -3.58 25.91 0.18
N LYS A 74 -4.36 25.77 1.25
CA LYS A 74 -5.81 25.99 1.34
C LYS A 74 -6.75 25.07 0.54
N ASP A 75 -6.84 23.84 1.02
CA ASP A 75 -8.06 23.22 1.57
C ASP A 75 -7.57 22.20 2.60
N MET A 76 -8.07 22.24 3.83
CA MET A 76 -7.46 21.57 4.99
C MET A 76 -7.78 20.06 4.96
N THR A 77 -6.73 19.24 4.82
CA THR A 77 -6.81 17.79 4.58
C THR A 77 -6.19 17.02 5.75
N LEU A 78 -6.09 15.69 5.64
CA LEU A 78 -5.30 14.81 6.51
C LEU A 78 -3.91 15.42 6.88
N GLY A 79 -3.37 16.33 6.08
CA GLY A 79 -2.17 17.14 6.36
C GLY A 79 -2.20 18.01 7.62
N ASP A 80 -3.31 18.67 7.97
CA ASP A 80 -3.32 19.61 9.11
C ASP A 80 -3.57 18.92 10.48
N ILE A 81 -4.01 17.66 10.44
CA ILE A 81 -4.10 16.76 11.60
C ILE A 81 -2.75 16.10 11.88
N LEU A 82 -1.90 15.94 10.85
CA LEU A 82 -0.50 15.51 10.99
C LEU A 82 0.35 16.63 11.63
N ASP A 83 -0.03 17.91 11.61
CA ASP A 83 0.68 18.92 12.42
C ASP A 83 0.42 18.81 13.93
N ALA A 84 -0.60 18.05 14.34
CA ALA A 84 -0.76 17.57 15.72
C ALA A 84 -0.03 16.23 15.97
N MET A 85 0.89 15.80 15.08
CA MET A 85 1.99 14.83 15.33
C MET A 85 2.89 15.20 16.50
N GLU A 86 2.68 16.38 17.04
CA GLU A 86 3.20 16.83 18.29
C GLU A 86 2.92 15.78 19.41
N ASN A 87 3.86 14.95 19.82
CA ASN A 87 5.30 15.24 19.73
C ASN A 87 6.15 13.98 19.62
N ALA A 88 6.23 13.48 18.37
CA ALA A 88 6.91 12.27 17.91
C ALA A 88 6.16 10.96 18.25
N GLY A 89 4.90 10.93 17.82
CA GLY A 89 4.01 9.78 17.77
C GLY A 89 3.90 9.16 16.37
N SER A 90 3.23 8.02 16.27
CA SER A 90 3.61 6.94 15.36
C SER A 90 3.27 7.02 13.87
N ASP A 91 2.61 8.08 13.40
CA ASP A 91 2.01 8.13 12.04
C ASP A 91 2.89 8.86 11.00
N ASP A 92 4.15 9.11 11.35
CA ASP A 92 5.02 10.01 10.61
C ASP A 92 5.91 9.35 9.56
N ILE A 93 5.60 8.12 9.17
CA ILE A 93 6.26 7.50 8.04
C ILE A 93 5.25 7.51 6.92
N VAL A 94 5.30 8.58 6.11
CA VAL A 94 4.71 8.54 4.77
C VAL A 94 5.40 7.39 4.05
N LEU A 95 4.76 6.23 4.11
CA LEU A 95 5.15 5.06 3.36
C LEU A 95 5.19 5.55 1.92
N SER A 96 6.31 5.35 1.23
CA SER A 96 6.30 5.50 -0.21
C SER A 96 5.11 4.68 -0.77
N PRO A 97 4.54 5.06 -1.90
CA PRO A 97 3.67 4.12 -2.60
C PRO A 97 4.47 2.85 -2.88
N LYS A 98 3.88 1.67 -2.62
CA LYS A 98 4.47 0.38 -3.00
C LYS A 98 4.73 0.37 -4.50
N PRO A 99 5.82 -0.18 -5.06
CA PRO A 99 5.99 -0.24 -6.51
C PRO A 99 4.77 -0.84 -7.22
N HIS A 100 4.37 -0.28 -8.36
CA HIS A 100 3.19 -0.71 -9.12
C HIS A 100 3.55 -1.00 -10.57
N ILE A 101 3.35 -2.24 -10.97
CA ILE A 101 3.75 -2.74 -12.28
C ILE A 101 2.52 -3.06 -13.12
N LEU A 102 2.43 -2.47 -14.31
CA LEU A 102 1.42 -2.81 -15.30
C LEU A 102 1.97 -3.86 -16.26
N VAL A 103 1.20 -4.93 -16.47
CA VAL A 103 1.44 -5.93 -17.50
C VAL A 103 0.29 -5.92 -18.49
N CYS A 104 0.61 -5.67 -19.75
CA CYS A 104 -0.34 -5.65 -20.85
C CYS A 104 -0.11 -6.81 -21.82
N ALA A 105 -1.19 -7.30 -22.42
CA ALA A 105 -1.15 -8.26 -23.53
C ALA A 105 -2.24 -7.91 -24.57
N PRO A 106 -2.16 -8.43 -25.81
CA PRO A 106 -3.07 -8.02 -26.88
C PRO A 106 -4.53 -8.48 -26.72
N SER A 107 -4.79 -9.52 -25.92
CA SER A 107 -6.16 -10.03 -25.71
C SER A 107 -6.37 -10.59 -24.31
N ASN A 108 -7.62 -10.66 -23.84
CA ASN A 108 -7.95 -11.24 -22.53
C ASN A 108 -7.39 -12.67 -22.37
N ALA A 109 -7.44 -13.49 -23.44
CA ALA A 109 -6.90 -14.85 -23.40
C ALA A 109 -5.37 -14.88 -23.22
N ALA A 110 -4.65 -13.93 -23.84
CA ALA A 110 -3.21 -13.79 -23.65
C ALA A 110 -2.89 -13.35 -22.21
N VAL A 111 -3.68 -12.43 -21.65
CA VAL A 111 -3.55 -12.01 -20.25
C VAL A 111 -3.79 -13.19 -19.29
N ASP A 112 -4.86 -13.95 -19.51
CA ASP A 112 -5.22 -15.08 -18.64
C ASP A 112 -4.14 -16.19 -18.69
N GLU A 113 -3.54 -16.42 -19.85
CA GLU A 113 -2.39 -17.33 -20.00
C GLU A 113 -1.14 -16.84 -19.25
N LEU A 114 -0.84 -15.53 -19.28
CA LEU A 114 0.24 -14.95 -18.50
C LEU A 114 0.02 -15.12 -17.00
N VAL A 115 -1.17 -14.76 -16.51
CA VAL A 115 -1.55 -14.90 -15.10
C VAL A 115 -1.47 -16.36 -14.66
N ARG A 116 -2.01 -17.28 -15.46
CA ARG A 116 -1.96 -18.72 -15.18
C ARG A 116 -0.52 -19.23 -15.10
N ARG A 117 0.36 -18.84 -16.04
CA ARG A 117 1.78 -19.22 -16.00
C ARG A 117 2.48 -18.67 -14.77
N LEU A 118 2.20 -17.42 -14.42
CA LEU A 118 2.79 -16.78 -13.25
C LEU A 118 2.41 -17.53 -11.97
N ILE A 119 1.11 -17.80 -11.75
CA ILE A 119 0.62 -18.54 -10.59
C ILE A 119 1.24 -19.94 -10.52
N ASN A 120 1.35 -20.64 -11.65
CA ASN A 120 1.92 -21.98 -11.68
C ASN A 120 3.44 -22.02 -11.45
N GLN A 121 4.18 -21.01 -11.94
CA GLN A 121 5.63 -20.95 -11.79
C GLN A 121 6.03 -20.39 -10.41
N ASN A 122 5.19 -19.53 -9.85
CA ASN A 122 5.44 -18.67 -8.69
C ASN A 122 6.67 -17.76 -8.85
N PHE A 123 6.71 -16.71 -8.04
CA PHE A 123 7.93 -15.92 -7.91
C PHE A 123 8.88 -16.58 -6.93
N ARG A 124 10.17 -16.29 -7.09
CA ARG A 124 11.24 -16.76 -6.22
C ARG A 124 12.14 -15.60 -5.84
N ASP A 125 12.48 -15.53 -4.56
CA ASP A 125 13.41 -14.52 -4.06
C ASP A 125 14.88 -14.94 -4.25
N ASN A 126 15.79 -14.15 -3.68
CA ASN A 126 17.24 -14.40 -3.75
C ASN A 126 17.68 -15.70 -3.06
N GLU A 127 16.87 -16.25 -2.16
CA GLU A 127 17.12 -17.51 -1.45
C GLU A 127 16.39 -18.69 -2.13
N ASN A 128 15.84 -18.46 -3.32
CA ASN A 128 15.03 -19.42 -4.08
C ASN A 128 13.73 -19.83 -3.33
N LYS A 129 13.31 -19.03 -2.34
CA LYS A 129 12.05 -19.23 -1.63
C LYS A 129 10.90 -18.70 -2.47
N VAL A 130 9.85 -19.51 -2.54
CA VAL A 130 8.65 -19.20 -3.31
C VAL A 130 7.83 -18.11 -2.60
N TYR A 131 7.37 -17.12 -3.37
CA TYR A 131 6.42 -16.11 -2.92
C TYR A 131 5.45 -15.72 -4.05
N THR A 132 4.35 -15.07 -3.69
CA THR A 132 3.33 -14.59 -4.63
C THR A 132 3.05 -13.11 -4.36
N PRO A 133 3.36 -12.20 -5.31
CA PRO A 133 2.96 -10.80 -5.17
C PRO A 133 1.44 -10.66 -5.24
N ASP A 134 0.90 -9.52 -4.79
CA ASP A 134 -0.54 -9.25 -4.99
C ASP A 134 -0.80 -8.92 -6.46
N ILE A 135 -1.48 -9.84 -7.14
CA ILE A 135 -1.75 -9.79 -8.57
C ILE A 135 -3.22 -9.48 -8.79
N LEU A 136 -3.48 -8.45 -9.61
CA LEU A 136 -4.82 -8.06 -10.01
C LEU A 136 -5.00 -8.17 -11.52
N ARG A 137 -6.11 -8.74 -11.97
CA ARG A 137 -6.51 -8.91 -13.36
C ARG A 137 -7.75 -8.05 -13.66
N ILE A 138 -7.69 -7.18 -14.67
CA ILE A 138 -8.77 -6.25 -15.03
C ILE A 138 -9.22 -6.41 -16.48
N GLY A 139 -10.40 -6.95 -16.71
CA GLY A 139 -10.99 -7.03 -18.04
C GLY A 139 -12.05 -8.13 -18.14
N SER A 140 -12.76 -8.16 -19.27
CA SER A 140 -13.92 -9.01 -19.43
C SER A 140 -13.59 -10.50 -19.29
N LYS A 141 -14.38 -11.16 -18.46
CA LYS A 141 -14.39 -12.60 -18.21
C LYS A 141 -14.71 -13.39 -19.48
N LYS A 142 -13.81 -14.29 -19.90
CA LYS A 142 -14.11 -15.30 -20.95
C LYS A 142 -14.29 -16.70 -20.37
N THR A 143 -13.52 -17.06 -19.35
CA THR A 143 -13.54 -18.39 -18.75
C THR A 143 -13.25 -18.30 -17.25
N GLU A 144 -14.03 -19.03 -16.43
CA GLU A 144 -13.77 -19.14 -15.00
C GLU A 144 -12.77 -20.27 -14.72
N ASN A 145 -11.56 -19.91 -14.34
CA ASN A 145 -10.62 -20.84 -13.70
C ASN A 145 -10.21 -20.29 -12.33
N GLU A 146 -9.53 -21.10 -11.51
CA GLU A 146 -9.10 -20.68 -10.17
C GLU A 146 -8.17 -19.46 -10.22
N ALA A 147 -7.26 -19.43 -11.19
CA ALA A 147 -6.37 -18.29 -11.42
C ALA A 147 -7.14 -16.96 -11.61
N TRP A 148 -8.22 -16.98 -12.41
CA TRP A 148 -9.10 -15.83 -12.59
C TRP A 148 -9.83 -15.47 -11.31
N LYS A 149 -10.39 -16.43 -10.57
CA LYS A 149 -11.11 -16.15 -9.31
C LYS A 149 -10.21 -15.45 -8.29
N MET A 150 -8.96 -15.86 -8.19
CA MET A 150 -8.00 -15.28 -7.24
C MET A 150 -7.49 -13.88 -7.63
N THR A 151 -7.43 -13.58 -8.92
CA THR A 151 -6.79 -12.35 -9.43
C THR A 151 -7.76 -11.33 -10.00
N SER A 152 -8.96 -11.72 -10.42
CA SER A 152 -9.91 -10.84 -11.08
C SER A 152 -10.44 -9.77 -10.13
N LEU A 153 -10.38 -8.51 -10.58
CA LEU A 153 -10.97 -7.40 -9.85
C LEU A 153 -12.46 -7.58 -9.64
N ASP A 154 -13.19 -7.90 -10.70
CA ASP A 154 -14.64 -8.09 -10.64
C ASP A 154 -14.99 -9.22 -9.66
N ALA A 155 -14.23 -10.31 -9.67
CA ALA A 155 -14.45 -11.42 -8.74
C ALA A 155 -14.22 -11.02 -7.28
N ARG A 156 -13.11 -10.31 -6.99
CA ARG A 156 -12.79 -9.82 -5.64
C ARG A 156 -13.86 -8.86 -5.13
N VAL A 157 -14.34 -7.97 -6.00
CA VAL A 157 -15.39 -6.99 -5.65
C VAL A 157 -16.73 -7.68 -5.46
N ASP A 158 -17.13 -8.58 -6.36
CA ASP A 158 -18.38 -9.35 -6.24
C ASP A 158 -18.38 -10.21 -4.97
N GLU A 159 -17.28 -10.91 -4.67
CA GLU A 159 -17.11 -11.66 -3.41
C GLU A 159 -17.28 -10.75 -2.20
N PHE A 160 -16.67 -9.56 -2.23
CA PHE A 160 -16.79 -8.59 -1.15
C PHE A 160 -18.24 -8.11 -0.98
N MET A 161 -18.90 -7.73 -2.07
CA MET A 161 -20.27 -7.22 -2.09
C MET A 161 -21.30 -8.27 -1.66
N ASN A 162 -20.99 -9.55 -1.83
CA ASN A 162 -21.84 -10.67 -1.40
C ASN A 162 -21.80 -10.92 0.12
N LYS A 163 -20.88 -10.30 0.86
CA LYS A 163 -20.81 -10.47 2.32
C LYS A 163 -21.96 -9.74 3.02
N GLY A 164 -22.54 -10.39 4.02
CA GLY A 164 -23.64 -9.82 4.79
C GLY A 164 -23.20 -8.62 5.64
N ALA A 165 -24.10 -7.67 5.87
CA ALA A 165 -23.85 -6.49 6.71
C ALA A 165 -23.24 -6.81 8.09
N LEU A 166 -23.81 -7.83 8.73
CA LEU A 166 -23.42 -8.25 10.08
C LEU A 166 -22.01 -8.87 10.07
N GLU A 167 -21.71 -9.66 9.04
CA GLU A 167 -20.40 -10.25 8.81
C GLU A 167 -19.35 -9.16 8.57
N ALA A 168 -19.65 -8.22 7.66
CA ALA A 168 -18.78 -7.09 7.36
C ALA A 168 -18.48 -6.23 8.61
N ALA A 169 -19.51 -5.88 9.38
CA ALA A 169 -19.35 -5.14 10.63
C ALA A 169 -18.60 -5.94 11.72
N GLY A 170 -18.71 -7.27 11.71
CA GLY A 170 -17.91 -8.15 12.56
C GLY A 170 -16.43 -8.09 12.20
N ILE A 171 -16.11 -8.20 10.92
CA ILE A 171 -14.74 -8.15 10.40
C ILE A 171 -14.10 -6.77 10.63
N ALA A 172 -14.81 -5.68 10.37
CA ALA A 172 -14.33 -4.33 10.64
C ALA A 172 -13.96 -4.12 12.12
N ARG A 173 -14.81 -4.58 13.04
CA ARG A 173 -14.55 -4.52 14.49
C ARG A 173 -13.38 -5.40 14.93
N GLN A 174 -13.17 -6.53 14.27
CA GLN A 174 -11.99 -7.37 14.53
C GLN A 174 -10.73 -6.64 14.06
N ALA A 175 -10.74 -6.06 12.85
CA ALA A 175 -9.63 -5.28 12.34
C ALA A 175 -9.30 -4.07 13.24
N ASP A 176 -10.29 -3.38 13.81
CA ASP A 176 -10.06 -2.28 14.77
C ASP A 176 -9.30 -2.77 16.03
N ARG A 177 -9.62 -3.97 16.55
CA ARG A 177 -8.89 -4.58 17.68
C ARG A 177 -7.47 -4.96 17.29
N ASP A 178 -7.29 -5.54 16.11
CA ASP A 178 -5.97 -5.93 15.62
C ASP A 178 -5.08 -4.70 15.41
N LEU A 179 -5.62 -3.62 14.82
CA LEU A 179 -4.95 -2.33 14.66
C LEU A 179 -4.54 -1.73 16.00
N PHE A 180 -5.40 -1.79 17.01
CA PHE A 180 -5.05 -1.35 18.37
C PHE A 180 -3.84 -2.12 18.91
N GLY A 181 -3.86 -3.46 18.82
CA GLY A 181 -2.73 -4.28 19.25
C GLY A 181 -1.44 -4.03 18.44
N MET A 182 -1.55 -3.76 17.14
CA MET A 182 -0.40 -3.39 16.31
C MET A 182 0.16 -2.01 16.69
N ARG A 183 -0.69 -1.02 16.98
CA ARG A 183 -0.27 0.32 17.46
C ARG A 183 0.49 0.24 18.78
N GLU A 184 0.08 -0.63 19.69
CA GLU A 184 0.79 -0.89 20.94
C GLU A 184 2.17 -1.51 20.68
N LYS A 185 2.25 -2.56 19.86
CA LYS A 185 3.52 -3.19 19.44
C LYS A 185 4.46 -2.18 18.79
N LEU A 186 3.93 -1.30 17.93
CA LEU A 186 4.71 -0.26 17.24
C LEU A 186 5.29 0.74 18.24
N THR A 187 4.49 1.14 19.23
CA THR A 187 4.93 2.03 20.31
C THR A 187 6.04 1.39 21.14
N ASN A 188 5.93 0.10 21.45
CA ASN A 188 6.95 -0.65 22.18
C ASN A 188 8.25 -0.77 21.37
N LEU A 189 8.18 -1.15 20.08
CA LEU A 189 9.36 -1.21 19.20
C LEU A 189 10.04 0.15 19.06
N LYS A 190 9.27 1.23 18.87
CA LYS A 190 9.80 2.60 18.82
C LYS A 190 10.50 2.99 20.11
N ARG A 191 9.95 2.62 21.27
CA ARG A 191 10.58 2.86 22.58
C ARG A 191 11.91 2.11 22.69
N THR A 192 11.96 0.83 22.33
CA THR A 192 13.19 0.03 22.34
C THR A 192 14.25 0.63 21.43
N ALA A 193 13.88 0.99 20.20
CA ALA A 193 14.78 1.63 19.25
C ALA A 193 15.31 2.98 19.79
N ARG A 194 14.43 3.80 20.39
CA ARG A 194 14.82 5.08 21.01
C ARG A 194 15.80 4.89 22.16
N GLN A 195 15.51 4.00 23.11
CA GLN A 195 16.38 3.72 24.26
C GLN A 195 17.77 3.25 23.81
N PHE A 196 17.82 2.39 22.80
CA PHE A 196 19.09 1.93 22.22
C PHE A 196 19.87 3.11 21.60
N MET A 197 19.19 3.99 20.86
CA MET A 197 19.82 5.18 20.26
C MET A 197 20.27 6.22 21.29
N GLU A 198 19.50 6.44 22.36
CA GLU A 198 19.89 7.30 23.48
C GLU A 198 21.13 6.74 24.18
N TRP A 199 21.18 5.43 24.46
CA TRP A 199 22.36 4.76 25.01
C TRP A 199 23.58 4.89 24.10
N TRP A 200 23.41 4.65 22.79
CA TRP A 200 24.44 4.81 21.77
C TRP A 200 25.00 6.24 21.74
N ASN A 201 24.11 7.25 21.70
CA ASN A 201 24.48 8.66 21.66
C ASN A 201 25.09 9.15 22.99
N ALA A 202 24.63 8.67 24.14
CA ALA A 202 25.19 9.03 25.44
C ALA A 202 26.64 8.55 25.60
N GLY A 203 26.97 7.39 25.03
CA GLY A 203 28.34 6.92 24.87
C GLY A 203 29.21 7.91 24.09
N MET A 204 28.67 8.53 23.03
CA MET A 204 29.36 9.59 22.27
C MET A 204 29.42 10.94 23.03
N ILE A 205 28.36 11.32 23.74
CA ILE A 205 28.22 12.64 24.39
C ILE A 205 29.12 12.78 25.62
N LYS A 206 29.44 11.69 26.32
CA LYS A 206 30.48 11.69 27.38
C LYS A 206 31.88 12.06 26.87
N HIS A 207 32.09 12.08 25.55
CA HIS A 207 33.34 12.48 24.89
C HIS A 207 33.28 13.85 24.19
N SER A 208 32.23 14.66 24.42
CA SER A 208 31.98 15.92 23.69
C SER A 208 32.85 17.13 24.11
N ASN A 209 34.16 16.92 24.23
CA ASN A 209 35.18 17.97 24.04
C ASN A 209 36.04 17.63 22.82
N PHE A 210 35.44 17.22 21.69
CA PHE A 210 36.22 16.93 20.49
C PHE A 210 35.59 17.43 19.20
N ASN A 211 36.42 18.18 18.49
CA ASN A 211 36.19 18.83 17.20
C ASN A 211 36.20 17.76 16.10
N LEU A 212 35.21 17.80 15.21
CA LEU A 212 35.06 16.87 14.10
C LEU A 212 36.13 17.13 13.03
N ASN A 213 37.30 16.49 13.17
CA ASN A 213 38.15 16.20 12.02
C ASN A 213 38.14 14.71 11.70
N ARG A 214 37.90 14.43 10.43
CA ARG A 214 37.45 13.15 9.84
C ARG A 214 38.50 12.03 9.82
N GLU A 215 39.61 12.15 10.55
CA GLU A 215 40.81 11.30 10.38
C GLU A 215 41.25 10.46 11.59
N SER A 216 40.47 10.39 12.67
CA SER A 216 40.89 9.62 13.86
C SER A 216 39.88 8.56 14.27
N TRP A 217 39.66 7.58 13.38
CA TRP A 217 39.03 6.28 13.71
C TRP A 217 39.98 5.31 14.43
N GLY A 218 41.08 5.82 14.99
CA GLY A 218 42.09 5.03 15.66
C GLY A 218 42.42 5.63 17.01
N LYS A 219 42.05 4.90 18.07
CA LYS A 219 42.44 5.06 19.49
C LYS A 219 41.57 6.05 20.28
N VAL A 220 40.56 5.53 20.98
CA VAL A 220 40.36 5.59 22.45
C VAL A 220 39.18 4.66 22.81
N ASN A 221 39.45 3.62 23.60
CA ASN A 221 38.52 2.78 24.40
C ASN A 221 37.14 2.38 23.82
N ASN A 222 37.20 1.78 22.64
CA ASN A 222 36.53 0.56 22.17
C ASN A 222 35.45 -0.10 23.07
N ILE A 223 34.19 0.24 22.81
CA ILE A 223 33.30 -0.79 22.26
C ILE A 223 32.89 -0.27 20.89
N PRO A 224 33.56 -0.68 19.79
CA PRO A 224 33.02 -0.44 18.46
C PRO A 224 31.60 -1.03 18.41
N PRO A 225 30.71 -0.57 17.52
CA PRO A 225 29.50 -1.34 17.26
C PRO A 225 29.94 -2.78 17.01
N SER A 226 29.64 -3.69 17.94
CA SER A 226 29.87 -5.10 17.70
C SER A 226 28.98 -5.49 16.53
N ASP A 227 29.36 -6.51 15.77
CA ASP A 227 28.48 -7.07 14.74
C ASP A 227 27.09 -7.40 15.33
N SER A 228 27.05 -7.75 16.63
CA SER A 228 25.83 -7.94 17.40
C SER A 228 24.96 -6.69 17.52
N ASN A 229 25.53 -5.50 17.79
CA ASN A 229 24.78 -4.24 17.88
C ASN A 229 24.25 -3.80 16.51
N HIS A 230 25.06 -3.91 15.45
CA HIS A 230 24.61 -3.61 14.09
C HIS A 230 23.50 -4.56 13.64
N ARG A 231 23.64 -5.85 13.91
CA ARG A 231 22.62 -6.85 13.62
C ARG A 231 21.30 -6.56 14.35
N GLN A 232 21.35 -6.19 15.63
CA GLN A 232 20.16 -5.82 16.40
C GLN A 232 19.45 -4.59 15.82
N ILE A 233 20.20 -3.58 15.35
CA ILE A 233 19.61 -2.40 14.66
C ILE A 233 18.90 -2.84 13.38
N GLU A 234 19.53 -3.68 12.56
CA GLU A 234 18.92 -4.15 11.32
C GLU A 234 17.68 -5.01 11.59
N GLU A 235 17.70 -5.87 12.60
CA GLU A 235 16.53 -6.63 13.04
C GLU A 235 15.38 -5.71 13.50
N LEU A 236 15.66 -4.66 14.27
CA LEU A 236 14.67 -3.66 14.68
C LEU A 236 14.07 -2.92 13.48
N LYS A 237 14.89 -2.50 12.50
CA LYS A 237 14.43 -1.86 11.27
C LYS A 237 13.49 -2.76 10.48
N VAL A 238 13.82 -4.05 10.35
CA VAL A 238 12.98 -5.04 9.66
C VAL A 238 11.64 -5.20 10.38
N HIS A 239 11.64 -5.40 11.70
CA HIS A 239 10.39 -5.56 12.47
C HIS A 239 9.50 -4.32 12.42
N LEU A 240 10.07 -3.12 12.52
CA LEU A 240 9.31 -1.87 12.36
C LEU A 240 8.67 -1.79 10.98
N THR A 241 9.43 -2.10 9.93
CA THR A 241 8.96 -2.07 8.54
C THR A 241 7.80 -3.04 8.31
N GLN A 242 7.95 -4.30 8.77
CA GLN A 242 6.92 -5.32 8.65
C GLN A 242 5.64 -4.94 9.40
N LEU A 243 5.76 -4.41 10.62
CA LEU A 243 4.60 -4.05 11.41
C LEU A 243 3.80 -2.90 10.78
N MET A 244 4.47 -1.90 10.22
CA MET A 244 3.79 -0.80 9.52
C MET A 244 3.05 -1.26 8.26
N GLU A 245 3.62 -2.18 7.48
CA GLU A 245 2.94 -2.75 6.31
C GLU A 245 1.72 -3.59 6.71
N CYS A 246 1.84 -4.38 7.79
CA CYS A 246 0.70 -5.10 8.36
C CYS A 246 -0.40 -4.13 8.80
N MET A 247 -0.05 -3.03 9.44
CA MET A 247 -1.01 -1.98 9.83
C MET A 247 -1.68 -1.36 8.61
N ARG A 248 -0.91 -0.95 7.58
CA ARG A 248 -1.44 -0.40 6.32
C ARG A 248 -2.45 -1.35 5.67
N SER A 249 -2.10 -2.63 5.55
CA SER A 249 -2.97 -3.67 4.98
C SER A 249 -4.26 -3.84 5.80
N CYS A 250 -4.14 -3.85 7.13
CA CYS A 250 -5.27 -3.98 8.03
C CYS A 250 -6.22 -2.76 7.97
N GLU A 251 -5.69 -1.53 7.91
CA GLU A 251 -6.47 -0.30 7.76
C GLU A 251 -7.26 -0.28 6.45
N LEU A 252 -6.64 -0.70 5.35
CA LEU A 252 -7.30 -0.79 4.04
C LEU A 252 -8.43 -1.81 4.05
N SER A 253 -8.17 -3.01 4.59
CA SER A 253 -9.18 -4.05 4.78
C SER A 253 -10.35 -3.52 5.62
N ARG A 254 -10.06 -2.91 6.77
CA ARG A 254 -11.05 -2.30 7.67
C ARG A 254 -11.93 -1.27 6.95
N ASN A 255 -11.33 -0.38 6.18
CA ASN A 255 -12.05 0.66 5.43
C ASN A 255 -13.01 0.06 4.39
N ARG A 256 -12.61 -1.00 3.68
CA ARG A 256 -13.52 -1.70 2.77
C ARG A 256 -14.73 -2.28 3.49
N TYR A 257 -14.52 -2.94 4.63
CA TYR A 257 -15.61 -3.56 5.39
C TYR A 257 -16.54 -2.55 6.04
N ASP A 258 -16.01 -1.40 6.48
CA ASP A 258 -16.82 -0.29 7.00
C ASP A 258 -17.74 0.28 5.91
N MET A 259 -17.23 0.51 4.69
CA MET A 259 -18.05 0.93 3.54
C MET A 259 -19.19 -0.05 3.23
N LEU A 260 -18.90 -1.36 3.26
CA LEU A 260 -19.91 -2.39 3.02
C LEU A 260 -20.93 -2.51 4.15
N ALA A 261 -20.51 -2.33 5.40
CA ALA A 261 -21.43 -2.30 6.54
C ALA A 261 -22.41 -1.13 6.41
N GLN A 262 -21.92 0.05 6.03
CA GLN A 262 -22.72 1.26 5.83
C GLN A 262 -23.73 1.13 4.68
N LEU A 263 -23.35 0.50 3.56
CA LEU A 263 -24.25 0.21 2.44
C LEU A 263 -25.53 -0.53 2.88
N ASN A 264 -25.36 -1.47 3.81
CA ASN A 264 -26.43 -2.34 4.24
C ASN A 264 -27.28 -1.77 5.38
N THR A 265 -26.77 -0.82 6.19
CA THR A 265 -27.54 -0.18 7.26
C THR A 265 -28.56 0.84 6.74
N ASP A 266 -28.26 1.50 5.62
CA ASP A 266 -29.16 2.45 4.93
C ASP A 266 -30.44 1.80 4.38
N SER A 267 -30.54 0.46 4.44
CA SER A 267 -31.71 -0.30 4.01
C SER A 267 -32.78 -0.48 5.10
N LYS A 268 -32.53 -0.11 6.36
CA LYS A 268 -33.54 -0.22 7.42
C LYS A 268 -34.47 0.99 7.39
N PRO A 269 -35.78 0.84 7.11
CA PRO A 269 -36.71 1.94 7.28
C PRO A 269 -36.70 2.34 8.75
N ASN A 270 -36.60 3.64 9.00
CA ASN A 270 -36.64 4.22 10.34
C ASN A 270 -37.90 3.74 11.07
N ALA A 271 -37.74 2.78 11.98
CA ALA A 271 -38.84 2.24 12.78
C ALA A 271 -39.07 3.19 13.97
N GLN A 272 -39.59 4.38 13.68
CA GLN A 272 -40.15 5.27 14.70
C GLN A 272 -41.59 5.61 14.30
N THR A 273 -42.51 4.92 14.98
CA THR A 273 -43.77 5.43 15.55
C THR A 273 -44.63 6.33 14.67
N GLY A 274 -45.75 5.77 14.19
CA GLY A 274 -46.86 6.53 13.64
C GLY A 274 -47.97 5.60 13.16
N LEU A 275 -48.87 5.21 14.07
CA LEU A 275 -50.18 4.68 13.72
C LEU A 275 -50.92 5.74 12.90
N GLY A 276 -50.91 5.59 11.58
CA GLY A 276 -51.58 6.50 10.66
C GLY A 276 -51.83 5.81 9.33
N PHE A 277 -53.11 5.57 9.03
CA PHE A 277 -53.60 5.04 7.76
C PHE A 277 -53.18 6.02 6.63
N VAL A 278 -52.24 5.62 5.76
CA VAL A 278 -51.80 6.43 4.60
C VAL A 278 -51.83 5.58 3.34
N GLY A 279 -52.50 6.13 2.31
CA GLY A 279 -52.84 5.49 1.04
C GLY A 279 -51.68 4.83 0.26
N SER A 280 -52.07 3.82 -0.51
CA SER A 280 -51.27 2.85 -1.25
C SER A 280 -50.19 3.47 -2.16
N ASP A 281 -50.44 4.65 -2.72
CA ASP A 281 -49.55 5.29 -3.70
C ASP A 281 -48.30 5.93 -3.09
N ARG A 282 -48.38 6.43 -1.84
CA ARG A 282 -47.20 6.97 -1.12
C ARG A 282 -46.23 5.86 -0.71
N LYS A 283 -46.72 4.64 -0.43
CA LYS A 283 -45.88 3.47 -0.12
C LYS A 283 -45.11 3.00 -1.35
N LYS A 284 -45.75 2.95 -2.53
CA LYS A 284 -45.08 2.61 -3.80
C LYS A 284 -43.97 3.61 -4.15
N LYS A 285 -44.24 4.92 -4.06
CA LYS A 285 -43.26 5.97 -4.37
C LYS A 285 -42.04 5.96 -3.42
N LYS A 286 -42.26 5.70 -2.13
CA LYS A 286 -41.17 5.53 -1.14
C LYS A 286 -40.32 4.28 -1.38
N ALA A 287 -40.94 3.17 -1.77
CA ALA A 287 -40.23 1.93 -2.08
C ALA A 287 -39.38 2.05 -3.37
N THR A 288 -39.89 2.71 -4.40
CA THR A 288 -39.11 2.95 -5.64
C THR A 288 -37.92 3.88 -5.41
N ASP A 289 -38.06 4.88 -4.54
CA ASP A 289 -36.98 5.83 -4.21
C ASP A 289 -35.88 5.18 -3.36
N SER A 290 -36.26 4.28 -2.43
CA SER A 290 -35.28 3.52 -1.63
C SER A 290 -34.51 2.49 -2.46
N THR A 291 -35.15 1.79 -3.40
CA THR A 291 -34.46 0.87 -4.34
C THR A 291 -33.47 1.63 -5.23
N THR A 292 -33.88 2.79 -5.75
CA THR A 292 -33.01 3.63 -6.61
C THR A 292 -31.81 4.18 -5.82
N ARG A 293 -32.02 4.58 -4.56
CA ARG A 293 -30.94 5.05 -3.68
C ARG A 293 -29.95 3.94 -3.33
N ARG A 294 -30.44 2.73 -3.05
CA ARG A 294 -29.58 1.57 -2.78
C ARG A 294 -28.71 1.22 -3.99
N GLN A 295 -29.29 1.18 -5.19
CA GLN A 295 -28.53 0.94 -6.43
C GLN A 295 -27.43 1.98 -6.64
N ARG A 296 -27.70 3.26 -6.38
CA ARG A 296 -26.68 4.32 -6.45
C ARG A 296 -25.56 4.11 -5.43
N ASN A 297 -25.91 3.80 -4.18
CA ASN A 297 -24.90 3.53 -3.14
C ASN A 297 -24.07 2.29 -3.47
N GLU A 298 -24.68 1.26 -4.04
CA GLU A 298 -24.00 0.04 -4.47
C GLU A 298 -22.94 0.33 -5.54
N ILE A 299 -23.28 1.18 -6.52
CA ILE A 299 -22.32 1.66 -7.53
C ILE A 299 -21.16 2.42 -6.89
N ILE A 300 -21.44 3.29 -5.91
CA ILE A 300 -20.41 4.07 -5.21
C ILE A 300 -19.45 3.14 -4.45
N VAL A 301 -19.99 2.19 -3.67
CA VAL A 301 -19.19 1.24 -2.89
C VAL A 301 -18.39 0.32 -3.81
N ARG A 302 -19.00 -0.22 -4.86
CA ARG A 302 -18.31 -0.99 -5.90
C ARG A 302 -17.13 -0.21 -6.47
N ARG A 303 -17.32 1.08 -6.82
CA ARG A 303 -16.24 1.93 -7.34
C ARG A 303 -15.11 2.16 -6.34
N ALA A 304 -15.45 2.34 -5.06
CA ALA A 304 -14.47 2.51 -4.00
C ALA A 304 -13.66 1.23 -3.77
N LEU A 305 -14.31 0.06 -3.79
CA LEU A 305 -13.65 -1.25 -3.71
C LEU A 305 -12.73 -1.49 -4.91
N GLU A 306 -13.21 -1.20 -6.12
CA GLU A 306 -12.43 -1.31 -7.35
C GLU A 306 -11.14 -0.47 -7.27
N THR A 307 -11.25 0.76 -6.72
CA THR A 307 -10.11 1.66 -6.52
C THR A 307 -9.16 1.15 -5.44
N SER A 308 -9.68 0.68 -4.31
CA SER A 308 -8.86 0.13 -3.21
C SER A 308 -8.08 -1.11 -3.65
N HIS A 309 -8.71 -2.05 -4.36
CA HIS A 309 -8.00 -3.22 -4.88
C HIS A 309 -6.97 -2.85 -5.94
N LEU A 310 -7.25 -1.87 -6.80
CA LEU A 310 -6.29 -1.37 -7.79
C LEU A 310 -5.10 -0.68 -7.14
N ASP A 311 -5.30 0.14 -6.12
CA ASP A 311 -4.22 0.85 -5.41
C ASP A 311 -3.33 -0.08 -4.56
N GLU A 312 -3.88 -1.22 -4.11
CA GLU A 312 -3.18 -2.23 -3.31
C GLU A 312 -2.37 -3.24 -4.14
N ALA A 313 -2.83 -3.52 -5.35
CA ALA A 313 -2.18 -4.48 -6.23
C ALA A 313 -0.71 -4.11 -6.46
N GLU A 314 0.16 -5.11 -6.50
CA GLU A 314 1.59 -4.92 -6.78
C GLU A 314 1.83 -5.08 -8.29
N ILE A 315 1.08 -5.97 -8.92
CA ILE A 315 1.11 -6.22 -10.37
C ILE A 315 -0.31 -6.25 -10.93
N VAL A 316 -0.57 -5.44 -11.95
CA VAL A 316 -1.88 -5.35 -12.61
C VAL A 316 -1.78 -5.88 -14.03
N PHE A 317 -2.65 -6.80 -14.39
CA PHE A 317 -2.74 -7.44 -15.69
C PHE A 317 -3.98 -6.96 -16.45
N CYS A 318 -3.80 -6.34 -17.61
CA CYS A 318 -4.92 -5.96 -18.47
C CYS A 318 -4.59 -6.06 -19.97
N THR A 319 -5.58 -5.85 -20.83
CA THR A 319 -5.29 -5.60 -22.25
C THR A 319 -4.84 -4.17 -22.44
N LEU A 320 -4.17 -3.86 -23.54
CA LEU A 320 -3.78 -2.47 -23.86
C LEU A 320 -5.00 -1.52 -23.95
N SER A 321 -6.11 -2.00 -24.52
CA SER A 321 -7.36 -1.23 -24.56
C SER A 321 -7.90 -0.95 -23.16
N THR A 322 -7.82 -1.92 -22.25
CA THR A 322 -8.23 -1.71 -20.85
C THR A 322 -7.28 -0.79 -20.10
N ALA A 323 -5.98 -0.80 -20.40
CA ALA A 323 -4.99 0.11 -19.81
C ALA A 323 -5.34 1.59 -20.03
N GLY A 324 -5.96 1.91 -21.18
CA GLY A 324 -6.45 3.26 -21.50
C GLY A 324 -7.88 3.55 -21.03
N SER A 325 -8.56 2.63 -20.34
CA SER A 325 -9.94 2.84 -19.91
C SER A 325 -10.04 3.90 -18.82
N GLU A 326 -11.17 4.62 -18.76
CA GLU A 326 -11.45 5.58 -17.66
C GLU A 326 -11.31 4.95 -16.28
N MET A 327 -11.62 3.66 -16.15
CA MET A 327 -11.45 2.95 -14.89
C MET A 327 -10.00 2.94 -14.42
N ILE A 328 -9.05 2.70 -15.32
CA ILE A 328 -7.62 2.66 -14.97
C ILE A 328 -7.09 4.09 -14.87
N VAL A 329 -7.37 4.93 -15.87
CA VAL A 329 -6.83 6.31 -15.97
C VAL A 329 -7.36 7.23 -14.87
N ASN A 330 -8.65 7.22 -14.57
CA ASN A 330 -9.25 8.17 -13.63
C ASN A 330 -9.20 7.68 -12.18
N ARG A 331 -9.01 6.38 -11.93
CA ARG A 331 -9.04 5.84 -10.57
C ARG A 331 -7.67 5.65 -9.96
N MET A 332 -6.64 5.47 -10.78
CA MET A 332 -5.29 5.45 -10.23
C MET A 332 -4.91 6.83 -9.74
N ARG A 333 -4.51 6.88 -8.48
CA ARG A 333 -3.96 8.09 -7.85
C ARG A 333 -2.48 8.30 -8.20
N ARG A 334 -1.89 7.40 -8.98
CA ARG A 334 -0.45 7.27 -9.19
C ARG A 334 -0.12 6.71 -10.57
N ALA A 335 1.02 7.12 -11.11
CA ALA A 335 1.55 6.52 -12.32
C ALA A 335 2.10 5.10 -12.06
N TRP A 336 2.23 4.33 -13.14
CA TRP A 336 2.94 3.06 -13.14
C TRP A 336 4.45 3.29 -13.02
N ASP A 337 5.10 2.51 -12.15
CA ASP A 337 6.56 2.55 -12.04
C ASP A 337 7.19 1.79 -13.22
N PHE A 338 6.53 0.71 -13.66
CA PHE A 338 6.94 -0.11 -14.79
C PHE A 338 5.74 -0.53 -15.63
N VAL A 339 5.92 -0.56 -16.94
CA VAL A 339 4.95 -1.12 -17.88
C VAL A 339 5.66 -2.18 -18.71
N LEU A 340 5.16 -3.41 -18.65
CA LEU A 340 5.59 -4.53 -19.49
C LEU A 340 4.47 -4.86 -20.47
N ILE A 341 4.79 -4.90 -21.76
CA ILE A 341 3.81 -5.21 -22.82
C ILE A 341 4.27 -6.50 -23.50
N ASP A 342 3.56 -7.59 -23.25
CA ASP A 342 3.77 -8.84 -23.98
C ASP A 342 3.14 -8.76 -25.37
N GLU A 343 3.84 -9.28 -26.38
CA GLU A 343 3.40 -9.25 -27.78
C GLU A 343 3.01 -7.83 -28.30
N ALA A 344 3.76 -6.81 -27.89
CA ALA A 344 3.50 -5.41 -28.25
C ALA A 344 3.31 -5.18 -29.76
N ALA A 345 4.04 -5.92 -30.60
CA ALA A 345 3.96 -5.82 -32.07
C ALA A 345 2.60 -6.25 -32.66
N GLN A 346 1.76 -6.97 -31.90
CA GLN A 346 0.41 -7.35 -32.33
C GLN A 346 -0.62 -6.25 -32.05
N SER A 347 -0.20 -5.14 -31.46
CA SER A 347 -1.07 -4.06 -31.01
C SER A 347 -1.11 -2.97 -32.07
N VAL A 348 -2.28 -2.37 -32.27
CA VAL A 348 -2.50 -1.31 -33.25
C VAL A 348 -2.58 0.02 -32.50
N GLU A 349 -1.89 1.05 -33.00
CA GLU A 349 -2.11 2.43 -32.58
C GLU A 349 -3.45 2.90 -33.18
N LEU A 350 -4.41 3.25 -32.33
CA LEU A 350 -5.75 3.73 -32.74
C LEU A 350 -5.76 5.24 -32.96
#